data_AF-A0A397SCY5-F1
#
_entry.id   AF-A0A397SCY5-F1
#
_cell.length_a   1.000
_cell.length_b   1.000
_cell.length_c   1.000
_cell.angle_alpha   90.00
_cell.angle_beta   90.00
_cell.angle_gamma   90.00
#
_symmetry.space_group_name_H-M   'P 1'
#
loop_
_entity.id
_entity.type
_entity.pdbx_description
1 polymer ?
#
loop_
_entity_poly.entity_id
_entity_poly.type
_entity_poly.pdbx_seq_one_letter_code
_entity_poly.pdbx_strand_id
1 'polypeptide(L)' 'KKVDIEMKDHLGRTPLQLAVFRGHTEIVKILLEYDASIIAKMSDGKTVVHLASQYGLLDILELLLQKSDECKKKAQN' A
#
# COMPACT_ATOMS: atom_id res chain seq x y z
N LYS A 1 20.45 4.59 -6.97
CA LYS A 1 20.23 3.48 -6.01
C LYS A 1 18.77 3.07 -6.18
N LYS A 2 18.48 1.89 -6.73
CA LYS A 2 17.09 1.41 -6.88
C LYS A 2 16.64 0.99 -5.48
N VAL A 3 15.68 1.70 -4.89
CA VAL A 3 15.08 1.29 -3.61
C VAL A 3 14.01 0.28 -3.96
N ASP A 4 14.20 -0.97 -3.54
CA ASP A 4 13.21 -2.01 -3.74
C ASP A 4 12.08 -1.80 -2.72
N ILE A 5 11.07 -1.03 -3.13
CA ILE A 5 9.84 -0.72 -2.36
C ILE A 5 8.96 -1.95 -2.09
N GLU A 6 9.29 -3.09 -2.70
CA GLU A 6 8.63 -4.39 -2.46
C GLU A 6 9.42 -5.28 -1.48
N MET A 7 10.52 -4.80 -0.91
CA MET A 7 11.29 -5.59 0.07
C MET A 7 10.42 -5.95 1.26
N LYS A 8 10.35 -7.25 1.53
CA LYS A 8 9.62 -7.78 2.68
C LYS A 8 10.54 -7.80 3.88
N ASP A 9 10.02 -7.31 4.99
CA ASP A 9 10.60 -7.45 6.31
C ASP A 9 10.59 -8.92 6.76
N HIS A 10 11.25 -9.26 7.87
CA HIS A 10 11.27 -10.63 8.43
C HIS A 10 9.87 -11.21 8.74
N LEU A 11 8.84 -10.37 8.81
CA LEU A 11 7.43 -10.77 8.97
C LEU A 11 6.65 -10.87 7.66
N GLY A 12 7.34 -10.76 6.52
CA GLY A 12 6.73 -10.81 5.18
C GLY A 12 6.00 -9.52 4.79
N ARG A 13 6.28 -8.40 5.50
CA ARG A 13 5.58 -7.13 5.32
C ARG A 13 6.32 -6.19 4.38
N THR A 14 5.61 -5.55 3.45
CA THR A 14 6.20 -4.51 2.60
C THR A 14 6.33 -3.17 3.35
N PRO A 15 7.17 -2.24 2.89
CA PRO A 15 7.32 -0.91 3.48
C PRO A 15 5.98 -0.15 3.49
N LEU A 16 5.16 -0.34 2.44
CA LEU A 16 3.82 0.24 2.35
C LEU A 16 2.90 -0.28 3.46
N GLN A 17 2.91 -1.58 3.73
CA GLN A 17 2.12 -2.17 4.81
C GLN A 17 2.57 -1.65 6.18
N LEU A 18 3.87 -1.45 6.40
CA LEU A 18 4.39 -0.85 7.63
C LEU A 18 3.93 0.61 7.80
N ALA A 19 3.97 1.39 6.72
CA ALA A 19 3.50 2.78 6.75
C ALA A 19 2.00 2.86 7.09
N VAL A 20 1.16 2.01 6.50
CA VAL A 20 -0.27 1.95 6.81
C VAL A 20 -0.53 1.43 8.21
N PHE A 21 0.16 0.38 8.65
CA PHE A 21 0.04 -0.14 10.01
C PHE A 21 0.38 0.91 11.08
N ARG A 22 1.29 1.83 10.76
CA ARG A 22 1.69 2.95 11.63
C ARG A 22 0.80 4.19 11.46
N GLY A 23 -0.10 4.23 10.48
CA GLY A 23 -0.90 5.41 10.14
C GLY A 23 -0.10 6.56 9.53
N HIS A 24 1.05 6.27 8.89
CA HIS A 24 1.92 7.28 8.31
C HIS A 24 1.49 7.64 6.87
N THR A 25 0.42 8.44 6.76
CA THR A 25 -0.18 8.85 5.48
C THR A 25 0.82 9.47 4.50
N GLU A 26 1.74 10.32 4.98
CA GLU A 26 2.69 10.99 4.08
C GLU A 26 3.72 10.03 3.48
N ILE A 27 4.13 9.02 4.25
CA ILE A 27 5.02 7.95 3.76
C ILE A 27 4.28 7.07 2.75
N VAL A 28 2.98 6.81 2.99
CA VAL A 28 2.13 6.07 2.05
C VAL A 28 2.05 6.80 0.71
N LYS A 29 1.83 8.12 0.69
CA LYS A 29 1.81 8.91 -0.55
C LYS A 29 3.10 8.76 -1.34
N ILE A 30 4.26 8.95 -0.68
CA ILE A 30 5.57 8.81 -1.31
C ILE A 30 5.73 7.40 -1.89
N LEU A 31 5.38 6.34 -1.15
CA LEU A 31 5.48 4.98 -1.66
C LEU A 31 4.56 4.73 -2.87
N LEU A 32 3.36 5.32 -2.88
CA LEU A 32 2.43 5.24 -4.01
C LEU A 32 2.89 6.03 -5.24
N GLU A 33 3.67 7.11 -5.06
CA GLU A 33 4.31 7.85 -6.16
C GLU A 33 5.39 7.01 -6.86
N TYR A 34 6.00 6.06 -6.15
CA TYR A 34 7.03 5.17 -6.69
C TYR A 34 6.46 3.85 -7.26
N ASP A 35 5.15 3.76 -7.51
CA ASP A 35 4.46 2.55 -8.00
C ASP A 35 4.60 1.33 -7.05
N ALA A 36 4.55 1.54 -5.73
CA ALA A 36 4.50 0.44 -4.77
C ALA A 36 3.26 -0.44 -4.98
N SER A 37 3.43 -1.77 -4.86
CA SER A 37 2.36 -2.74 -5.03
C SER A 37 1.41 -2.73 -3.83
N ILE A 38 0.22 -2.18 -4.04
CA ILE A 38 -0.86 -2.15 -3.05
C ILE A 38 -1.52 -3.53 -2.82
N ILE A 39 -1.24 -4.50 -3.70
CA ILE A 39 -1.90 -5.82 -3.74
C ILE A 39 -1.12 -6.88 -2.94
N ALA A 40 0.05 -6.53 -2.40
CA ALA A 40 0.85 -7.45 -1.62
C ALA A 40 0.03 -8.00 -0.43
N LYS A 41 -0.14 -9.33 -0.42
CA LYS A 41 -0.76 -10.06 0.69
C LYS A 41 0.24 -10.20 1.83
N MET A 42 -0.21 -9.86 3.03
CA MET A 42 0.51 -10.18 4.26
C MET A 42 0.48 -11.69 4.53
N SER A 43 1.34 -12.12 5.44
CA SER A 43 1.37 -13.47 6.02
C SER A 43 0.00 -13.92 6.56
N ASP A 44 -0.82 -12.97 7.01
CA ASP A 44 -2.16 -13.20 7.56
C ASP A 44 -3.28 -13.16 6.49
N GLY A 45 -2.92 -13.13 5.20
CA GLY A 45 -3.86 -13.01 4.07
C GLY A 45 -4.48 -11.61 3.89
N LYS A 46 -4.29 -10.71 4.86
CA LYS A 46 -4.74 -9.32 4.83
C LYS A 46 -3.95 -8.50 3.80
N THR A 47 -4.62 -7.56 3.16
CA THR A 47 -4.01 -6.55 2.29
C THR A 47 -3.90 -5.22 3.02
N VAL A 48 -3.16 -4.27 2.43
CA VAL A 48 -2.99 -2.93 3.00
C VAL A 48 -4.33 -2.19 3.16
N VAL A 49 -5.31 -2.47 2.30
CA VAL A 49 -6.67 -1.94 2.39
C VAL A 49 -7.40 -2.46 3.64
N HIS A 50 -7.26 -3.75 3.97
CA HIS A 50 -7.84 -4.30 5.20
C HIS A 50 -7.28 -3.62 6.45
N LEU A 51 -5.97 -3.31 6.45
CA LEU A 51 -5.36 -2.55 7.55
C LEU A 51 -5.92 -1.13 7.61
N ALA A 52 -5.96 -0.42 6.49
CA ALA A 52 -6.49 0.94 6.45
C ALA A 52 -7.94 1.01 6.97
N SER A 53 -8.79 0.05 6.58
CA SER A 53 -10.16 -0.07 7.09
C SER A 53 -10.22 -0.44 8.57
N GLN A 54 -9.37 -1.36 9.04
CA GLN A 54 -9.34 -1.77 10.45
C GLN A 54 -8.92 -0.64 11.39
N TYR A 55 -7.96 0.19 10.96
CA TYR A 55 -7.46 1.31 11.75
C TYR A 55 -8.25 2.62 11.53
N GLY A 56 -9.26 2.62 10.66
CA GLY A 56 -10.06 3.83 10.36
C GLY A 56 -9.28 4.92 9.63
N LEU A 57 -8.25 4.56 8.86
CA LEU A 57 -7.35 5.48 8.18
C LEU A 57 -7.97 5.91 6.83
N LEU A 58 -8.97 6.79 6.89
CA LEU A 58 -9.72 7.27 5.73
C LEU A 58 -8.82 7.86 4.64
N ASP A 59 -7.87 8.74 4.99
CA ASP A 59 -6.96 9.37 4.02
C ASP A 59 -6.13 8.33 3.25
N ILE A 60 -5.61 7.33 3.97
CA ILE A 60 -4.83 6.24 3.38
C ILE A 60 -5.73 5.37 2.49
N LEU A 61 -6.96 5.11 2.91
CA LEU A 61 -7.91 4.30 2.16
C LEU A 61 -8.26 4.98 0.83
N GLU A 62 -8.52 6.29 0.83
CA GLU A 62 -8.79 7.07 -0.38
C GLU A 62 -7.60 7.04 -1.35
N LEU A 63 -6.38 7.25 -0.85
CA LEU A 63 -5.16 7.18 -1.66
C LEU A 63 -4.95 5.81 -2.31
N LEU A 64 -5.20 4.74 -1.55
CA LEU A 64 -5.10 3.36 -2.04
C LEU A 64 -6.18 3.06 -3.09
N LEU A 65 -7.41 3.54 -2.88
CA LEU A 65 -8.51 3.38 -3.85
C LEU A 65 -8.20 4.09 -5.16
N GLN A 66 -7.75 5.34 -5.08
CA GLN A 66 -7.38 6.15 -6.25
C GLN A 66 -6.32 5.45 -7.10
N LYS A 67 -5.30 4.84 -6.48
CA LYS A 67 -4.29 4.06 -7.20
C LYS A 67 -4.82 2.76 -7.78
N SER A 68 -5.73 2.07 -7.08
CA SER A 68 -6.39 0.86 -7.60
C SER A 68 -7.21 1.16 -8.86
N ASP A 69 -7.92 2.30 -8.88
CA ASP A 69 -8.70 2.74 -10.05
C ASP A 69 -7.82 3.21 -11.21
N GLU A 70 -6.67 3.87 -10.95
CA GLU A 70 -5.66 4.17 -11.97
C GLU A 70 -5.14 2.90 -12.65
N CYS A 71 -4.89 1.85 -11.87
CA CYS A 71 -4.43 0.56 -12.40
C CYS A 71 -5.49 -0.13 -13.28
N LYS A 72 -6.77 -0.03 -12.93
CA LYS A 72 -7.87 -0.51 -13.78
C LYS A 72 -8.00 0.27 -15.09
N LYS A 73 -7.85 1.60 -15.06
CA LYS A 73 -7.91 2.43 -16.27
C LYS A 73 -6.78 2.11 -17.25
N LYS A 74 -5.57 1.83 -16.75
CA LYS A 74 -4.44 1.40 -17.60
C LYS A 74 -4.60 -0.01 -18.17
N ALA A 75 -5.41 -0.88 -17.56
CA ALA A 75 -5.64 -2.24 -18.04
C ALA A 75 -6.74 -2.34 -19.13
N GLN A 76 -7.47 -1.24 -19.42
CA GLN A 76 -8.55 -1.19 -20.40
C GLN A 76 -8.20 -0.44 -21.70
N ASN A 77 -6.93 -0.11 -21.94
CA ASN A 77 -6.49 0.62 -23.14
C ASN A 77 -5.36 -0.07 -23.88
#